data_AF-A0A524N7M2-F1
#
_entry.id   AF-A0A524N7M2-F1
#
_cell.length_a   1.000
_cell.length_b   1.000
_cell.length_c   1.000
_cell.angle_alpha   90.00
_cell.angle_beta   90.00
_cell.angle_gamma   90.00
#
_symmetry.space_group_name_H-M   'P 1'
#
loop_
_entity.id
_entity.type
_entity.pdbx_description
1 polymer ?
#
loop_
_entity_poly.entity_id
_entity_poly.type
_entity_poly.pdbx_seq_one_letter_code
_entity_poly.pdbx_strand_id
1 'polypeptide(L)'
;QGNGTAPMAPEPFTLLWQRSILQTLRNAVRETQRELTRAGRTGAIDADAADDADLLRQRADELLERFDRLRHVKFDAKRIRVHGDLHLGQILWTGQDVVFIDVEGEPGAPMAQRTIKRSPLADVAGLIRSWDYAGRMAVHTAIERGRIGDGDREQVKVWRRRWTQRMETALVDAYFAGVDGAGLIPTDDADRRLLLDIYVLVKALYEVRYELSNRPAWASWPLAAVSEMFPPPVTK
;
A
#
# COMPACT_ATOMS: atom_id res chain seq x y z
N GLN A 1 21.59 -11.17 32.03
CA GLN A 1 20.15 -11.09 32.34
C GLN A 1 19.49 -10.36 31.17
N GLY A 2 18.86 -11.13 30.26
CA GLY A 2 18.35 -10.60 29.00
C GLY A 2 17.12 -9.73 29.26
N ASN A 3 17.22 -8.44 28.97
CA ASN A 3 16.12 -7.49 29.03
C ASN A 3 15.17 -7.70 27.83
N GLY A 4 14.69 -8.94 27.65
CA GLY A 4 13.94 -9.38 26.49
C GLY A 4 12.45 -9.19 26.72
N THR A 5 11.90 -8.09 26.21
CA THR A 5 10.45 -7.93 26.04
C THR A 5 9.87 -9.19 25.38
N ALA A 6 8.75 -9.72 25.89
CA ALA A 6 8.13 -10.94 25.35
C ALA A 6 7.94 -10.86 23.81
N PRO A 7 8.04 -11.99 23.07
CA PRO A 7 8.06 -11.97 21.60
C PRO A 7 6.89 -11.25 20.94
N MET A 8 5.71 -11.29 21.58
CA MET A 8 4.47 -10.66 21.11
C MET A 8 4.16 -9.32 21.81
N ALA A 9 4.94 -8.91 22.80
CA ALA A 9 4.71 -7.65 23.50
C ALA A 9 4.86 -6.47 22.53
N PRO A 10 3.92 -5.51 22.51
CA PRO A 10 4.08 -4.30 21.71
C PRO A 10 5.35 -3.52 22.08
N GLU A 11 5.99 -2.92 21.08
CA GLU A 11 7.15 -2.05 21.23
C GLU A 11 6.79 -0.58 20.99
N PRO A 12 7.50 0.38 21.59
CA PRO A 12 7.28 1.80 21.32
C PRO A 12 7.48 2.15 19.84
N PHE A 13 6.61 3.01 19.31
CA PHE A 13 6.79 3.67 18.03
C PHE A 13 7.65 4.93 18.25
N THR A 14 8.97 4.78 18.15
CA THR A 14 9.92 5.85 18.46
C THR A 14 10.08 6.82 17.28
N LEU A 15 10.59 8.03 17.56
CA LEU A 15 10.98 8.97 16.49
C LEU A 15 12.07 8.38 15.57
N LEU A 16 12.95 7.53 16.10
CA LEU A 16 13.93 6.82 15.30
C LEU A 16 13.25 5.88 14.29
N TRP A 17 12.22 5.17 14.73
CA TRP A 17 11.43 4.30 13.85
C TRP A 17 10.62 5.09 12.80
N GLN A 18 10.02 6.23 13.18
CA GLN A 18 9.38 7.12 12.22
C GLN A 18 10.34 7.57 11.12
N ARG A 19 11.57 7.96 11.50
CA ARG A 19 12.62 8.34 10.54
C ARG A 19 13.02 7.16 9.65
N SER A 20 13.08 5.93 10.18
CA SER A 20 13.38 4.77 9.36
C SER A 20 12.28 4.48 8.33
N ILE A 21 10.99 4.63 8.68
CA ILE A 21 9.89 4.48 7.70
C ILE A 21 10.01 5.52 6.59
N LEU A 22 10.28 6.79 6.94
CA LEU A 22 10.48 7.84 5.92
C LEU A 22 11.68 7.54 5.03
N GLN A 23 12.76 6.99 5.59
CA GLN A 23 13.91 6.58 4.79
C GLN A 23 13.56 5.40 3.86
N THR A 24 12.79 4.43 4.34
CA THR A 24 12.25 3.33 3.52
C THR A 24 11.41 3.86 2.37
N LEU A 25 10.50 4.81 2.63
CA LEU A 25 9.70 5.44 1.58
C LEU A 25 10.59 6.14 0.54
N ARG A 26 11.54 6.98 0.97
CA ARG A 26 12.46 7.69 0.06
C ARG A 26 13.26 6.73 -0.80
N ASN A 27 13.73 5.62 -0.22
CA ASN A 27 14.45 4.59 -0.96
C ASN A 27 13.52 3.91 -1.98
N ALA A 28 12.31 3.52 -1.56
CA ALA A 28 11.32 2.90 -2.43
C ALA A 28 10.97 3.78 -3.63
N VAL A 29 10.77 5.09 -3.42
CA VAL A 29 10.53 6.07 -4.51
C VAL A 29 11.71 6.11 -5.48
N ARG A 30 12.93 6.26 -4.97
CA ARG A 30 14.15 6.33 -5.81
C ARG A 30 14.38 5.04 -6.60
N GLU A 31 14.18 3.89 -5.98
CA GLU A 31 14.28 2.58 -6.64
C GLU A 31 13.21 2.45 -7.74
N THR A 32 11.96 2.82 -7.46
CA THR A 32 10.90 2.80 -8.46
C THR A 32 11.19 3.75 -9.62
N GLN A 33 11.69 4.96 -9.39
CA GLN A 33 12.10 5.88 -10.46
C GLN A 33 13.21 5.31 -11.35
N ARG A 34 14.18 4.59 -10.77
CA ARG A 34 15.25 3.91 -11.52
C ARG A 34 14.68 2.79 -12.38
N GLU A 35 13.80 1.96 -11.83
CA GLU A 35 13.15 0.88 -12.58
C GLU A 35 12.27 1.42 -13.71
N LEU A 36 11.51 2.50 -13.47
CA LEU A 36 10.74 3.17 -14.53
C LEU A 36 11.66 3.72 -15.64
N THR A 37 12.78 4.34 -15.28
CA THR A 37 13.76 4.83 -16.27
C THR A 37 14.31 3.67 -17.11
N ARG A 38 14.57 2.52 -16.48
CA ARG A 38 15.04 1.32 -17.17
C ARG A 38 13.96 0.75 -18.10
N ALA A 39 12.74 0.56 -17.59
CA ALA A 39 11.60 0.03 -18.33
C ALA A 39 11.22 0.91 -19.53
N GLY A 40 11.31 2.24 -19.40
CA GLY A 40 11.07 3.17 -20.50
C GLY A 40 12.08 3.01 -21.65
N ARG A 41 13.36 2.70 -21.35
CA ARG A 41 14.38 2.45 -22.39
C ARG A 41 14.16 1.14 -23.14
N THR A 42 13.51 0.16 -22.51
CA THR A 42 13.24 -1.15 -23.11
C THR A 42 11.84 -1.24 -23.74
N GLY A 43 11.05 -0.16 -23.72
CA GLY A 43 9.67 -0.16 -24.21
C GLY A 43 8.72 -1.04 -23.36
N ALA A 44 9.06 -1.28 -22.09
CA ALA A 44 8.29 -2.12 -21.18
C ALA A 44 7.19 -1.33 -20.42
N ILE A 45 7.09 -0.02 -20.65
CA ILE A 45 6.01 0.83 -20.15
C ILE A 45 4.99 0.97 -21.28
N ASP A 46 3.76 0.51 -21.05
CA ASP A 46 2.67 0.67 -22.00
C ASP A 46 2.11 2.11 -21.99
N ALA A 47 1.25 2.41 -22.97
CA ALA A 47 0.65 3.74 -23.09
C ALA A 47 -0.23 4.10 -21.88
N ASP A 48 -0.88 3.10 -21.27
CA ASP A 48 -1.76 3.29 -20.11
C ASP A 48 -0.96 3.66 -18.84
N ALA A 49 0.31 3.25 -18.75
CA ALA A 49 1.22 3.53 -17.64
C ALA A 49 2.09 4.77 -17.85
N ALA A 50 2.16 5.33 -19.07
CA ALA A 50 3.13 6.36 -19.42
C ALA A 50 2.97 7.64 -18.60
N ASP A 51 1.76 8.18 -18.53
CA ASP A 51 1.45 9.42 -17.81
C ASP A 51 1.71 9.27 -16.30
N ASP A 52 1.30 8.15 -15.71
CA ASP A 52 1.53 7.84 -14.30
C ASP A 52 3.02 7.67 -13.98
N ALA A 53 3.77 7.02 -14.88
CA ALA A 53 5.21 6.88 -14.77
C ALA A 53 5.94 8.21 -14.88
N ASP A 54 5.47 9.13 -15.76
CA ASP A 54 5.99 10.48 -15.87
C ASP A 54 5.69 11.31 -14.62
N LEU A 55 4.47 11.21 -14.08
CA LEU A 55 4.08 11.88 -12.84
C LEU A 55 5.01 11.50 -11.68
N LEU A 56 5.24 10.20 -11.47
CA LEU A 56 6.14 9.73 -10.42
C LEU A 56 7.61 10.12 -10.67
N ARG A 57 8.05 10.19 -11.92
CA ARG A 57 9.40 10.68 -12.24
C ARG A 57 9.58 12.16 -11.92
N GLN A 58 8.58 12.99 -12.19
CA GLN A 58 8.71 14.44 -12.15
C GLN A 58 8.31 15.06 -10.81
N ARG A 59 7.30 14.51 -10.14
CA ARG A 59 6.68 15.14 -8.94
C ARG A 59 6.92 14.36 -7.65
N ALA A 60 7.81 13.37 -7.63
CA ALA A 60 8.08 12.54 -6.45
C ALA A 60 8.36 13.34 -5.17
N ASP A 61 9.01 14.50 -5.27
CA ASP A 61 9.29 15.34 -4.11
C ASP A 61 8.00 15.89 -3.48
N GLU A 62 7.01 16.30 -4.28
CA GLU A 62 5.70 16.75 -3.77
C GLU A 62 4.95 15.62 -3.05
N LEU A 63 5.07 14.39 -3.54
CA LEU A 63 4.51 13.21 -2.88
C LEU A 63 5.20 12.95 -1.52
N LEU A 64 6.52 13.11 -1.45
CA LEU A 64 7.30 12.92 -0.23
C LEU A 64 7.04 14.03 0.81
N GLU A 65 6.80 15.26 0.38
CA GLU A 65 6.50 16.41 1.24
C GLU A 65 5.26 16.20 2.10
N ARG A 66 4.25 15.45 1.60
CA ARG A 66 3.05 15.07 2.37
C ARG A 66 3.39 14.40 3.70
N PHE A 67 4.51 13.69 3.76
CA PHE A 67 4.92 12.90 4.92
C PHE A 67 5.97 13.60 5.81
N ASP A 68 6.38 14.84 5.50
CA ASP A 68 7.44 15.52 6.25
C ASP A 68 7.06 15.74 7.73
N ARG A 69 5.76 15.87 8.03
CA ARG A 69 5.20 15.94 9.39
C ARG A 69 5.68 14.79 10.29
N LEU A 70 5.88 13.57 9.75
CA LEU A 70 6.38 12.41 10.52
C LEU A 70 7.81 12.60 11.07
N ARG A 71 8.57 13.58 10.58
CA ARG A 71 9.91 13.89 11.11
C ARG A 71 9.87 14.66 12.42
N HIS A 72 8.81 15.42 12.61
CA HIS A 72 8.72 16.48 13.63
C HIS A 72 7.67 16.18 14.69
N VAL A 73 6.60 15.46 14.35
CA VAL A 73 5.53 15.07 15.26
C VAL A 73 5.71 13.62 15.68
N LYS A 74 5.83 13.35 16.98
CA LYS A 74 5.89 11.98 17.50
C LYS A 74 4.47 11.41 17.56
N PHE A 75 4.26 10.27 16.92
CA PHE A 75 2.98 9.58 16.94
C PHE A 75 2.85 8.70 18.19
N ASP A 76 1.65 8.70 18.76
CA ASP A 76 1.24 7.88 19.90
C ASP A 76 0.79 6.48 19.42
N ALA A 77 1.73 5.73 18.85
CA ALA A 77 1.49 4.39 18.32
C ALA A 77 2.40 3.33 18.96
N LYS A 78 2.13 2.07 18.64
CA LYS A 78 2.99 0.94 19.00
C LYS A 78 3.33 0.11 17.77
N ARG A 79 4.33 -0.75 17.93
CA ARG A 79 4.76 -1.73 16.94
C ARG A 79 4.46 -3.12 17.47
N ILE A 80 3.83 -3.95 16.66
CA ILE A 80 3.49 -5.33 17.01
C ILE A 80 4.04 -6.31 15.97
N ARG A 81 4.01 -7.60 16.29
CA ARG A 81 4.16 -8.62 15.25
C ARG A 81 2.93 -8.53 14.35
N VAL A 82 3.20 -8.44 13.06
CA VAL A 82 2.20 -8.32 11.98
C VAL A 82 2.28 -9.56 11.11
N HIS A 83 1.25 -9.80 10.31
CA HIS A 83 1.26 -10.82 9.27
C HIS A 83 2.42 -10.59 8.30
N GLY A 84 2.61 -9.33 7.89
CA GLY A 84 3.76 -8.89 7.10
C GLY A 84 3.57 -9.00 5.59
N ASP A 85 2.68 -9.88 5.11
CA ASP A 85 2.25 -9.97 3.71
C ASP A 85 0.73 -10.24 3.60
N LEU A 86 -0.09 -9.46 4.31
CA LEU A 86 -1.52 -9.70 4.34
C LEU A 86 -2.21 -9.18 3.06
N HIS A 87 -2.95 -10.05 2.38
CA HIS A 87 -3.82 -9.72 1.25
C HIS A 87 -5.05 -10.64 1.24
N LEU A 88 -6.04 -10.39 0.38
CA LEU A 88 -7.31 -11.16 0.37
C LEU A 88 -7.12 -12.66 0.09
N GLY A 89 -6.02 -13.04 -0.59
CA GLY A 89 -5.67 -14.44 -0.82
C GLY A 89 -5.23 -15.18 0.44
N GLN A 90 -4.87 -14.45 1.49
CA GLN A 90 -4.44 -14.97 2.80
C GLN A 90 -5.59 -15.03 3.82
N ILE A 91 -6.82 -14.80 3.36
CA ILE A 91 -8.02 -14.77 4.20
C ILE A 91 -8.99 -15.83 3.69
N LEU A 92 -9.31 -16.80 4.55
CA LEU A 92 -10.28 -17.85 4.26
C LEU A 92 -11.55 -17.63 5.08
N TRP A 93 -12.71 -17.71 4.41
CA TRP A 93 -14.01 -17.76 5.07
C TRP A 93 -14.45 -19.20 5.26
N THR A 94 -14.67 -19.62 6.51
CA THR A 94 -15.04 -21.01 6.84
C THR A 94 -16.56 -21.25 6.80
N GLY A 95 -17.36 -20.21 6.52
CA GLY A 95 -18.82 -20.24 6.67
C GLY A 95 -19.32 -19.65 7.99
N GLN A 96 -18.47 -19.64 9.03
CA GLN A 96 -18.80 -19.10 10.35
C GLN A 96 -17.75 -18.14 10.90
N ASP A 97 -16.50 -18.26 10.45
CA ASP A 97 -15.39 -17.43 10.91
C ASP A 97 -14.36 -17.17 9.80
N VAL A 98 -13.44 -16.25 10.07
CA VAL A 98 -12.34 -15.88 9.19
C VAL A 98 -11.03 -16.47 9.72
N VAL A 99 -10.27 -17.13 8.84
CA VAL A 99 -8.94 -17.68 9.14
C VAL A 99 -7.89 -16.95 8.32
N PHE A 100 -6.83 -16.50 8.99
CA PHE A 100 -5.64 -15.95 8.35
C PHE A 100 -4.58 -17.04 8.20
N ILE A 101 -4.00 -17.19 7.00
CA ILE A 101 -3.01 -18.22 6.66
C ILE A 101 -1.69 -17.56 6.20
N ASP A 102 -0.62 -18.35 6.01
CA ASP A 102 0.73 -17.90 5.60
C ASP A 102 1.34 -16.73 6.41
N VAL A 103 1.37 -16.87 7.74
CA VAL A 103 1.95 -15.88 8.68
C VAL A 103 3.49 -15.90 8.70
N GLU A 104 4.11 -16.07 7.53
CA GLU A 104 5.57 -16.08 7.36
C GLU A 104 6.14 -14.68 7.08
N GLY A 105 5.31 -13.74 6.60
CA GLY A 105 5.71 -12.43 6.10
C GLY A 105 6.21 -12.47 4.65
N GLU A 106 6.63 -11.32 4.12
CA GLU A 106 7.03 -11.14 2.72
C GLU A 106 8.01 -12.22 2.22
N PRO A 107 7.65 -13.02 1.20
CA PRO A 107 8.48 -14.13 0.70
C PRO A 107 9.88 -13.70 0.24
N GLY A 108 10.02 -12.49 -0.31
CA GLY A 108 11.31 -11.95 -0.77
C GLY A 108 12.18 -11.36 0.36
N ALA A 109 11.65 -11.18 1.56
CA ALA A 109 12.36 -10.51 2.64
C ALA A 109 13.27 -11.49 3.43
N PRO A 110 14.49 -11.07 3.84
CA PRO A 110 15.32 -11.85 4.76
C PRO A 110 14.59 -12.18 6.07
N MET A 111 14.88 -13.35 6.66
CA MET A 111 14.20 -13.85 7.87
C MET A 111 14.24 -12.85 9.03
N ALA A 112 15.35 -12.15 9.22
CA ALA A 112 15.51 -11.11 10.23
C ALA A 112 14.58 -9.90 10.02
N GLN A 113 14.14 -9.62 8.79
CA GLN A 113 13.17 -8.56 8.49
C GLN A 113 11.73 -9.00 8.69
N ARG A 114 11.44 -10.31 8.54
CA ARG A 114 10.09 -10.88 8.74
C ARG A 114 9.65 -10.83 10.21
N THR A 115 10.59 -10.86 11.15
CA THR A 115 10.30 -10.80 12.59
C THR A 115 10.22 -9.38 13.17
N ILE A 116 10.58 -8.36 12.39
CA ILE A 116 10.54 -6.96 12.84
C ILE A 116 9.10 -6.54 13.13
N LYS A 117 8.87 -5.98 14.32
CA LYS A 117 7.57 -5.41 14.69
C LYS A 117 7.31 -4.10 13.94
N ARG A 118 6.10 -3.96 13.42
CA ARG A 118 5.66 -2.83 12.60
C ARG A 118 4.36 -2.24 13.16
N SER A 119 3.95 -1.09 12.64
CA SER A 119 2.58 -0.64 12.84
C SER A 119 1.63 -1.69 12.24
N PRO A 120 0.50 -2.01 12.90
CA PRO A 120 -0.49 -2.90 12.31
C PRO A 120 -1.08 -2.34 10.99
N LEU A 121 -0.97 -1.03 10.76
CA LEU A 121 -1.39 -0.40 9.50
C LEU A 121 -0.61 -0.91 8.28
N ALA A 122 0.53 -1.58 8.47
CA ALA A 122 1.24 -2.26 7.39
C ALA A 122 0.40 -3.39 6.76
N ASP A 123 -0.31 -4.18 7.58
CA ASP A 123 -1.19 -5.25 7.09
C ASP A 123 -2.48 -4.67 6.49
N VAL A 124 -3.02 -3.60 7.09
CA VAL A 124 -4.19 -2.88 6.55
C VAL A 124 -3.89 -2.31 5.16
N ALA A 125 -2.69 -1.75 4.96
CA ALA A 125 -2.25 -1.29 3.65
C ALA A 125 -2.23 -2.42 2.60
N GLY A 126 -1.78 -3.62 2.98
CA GLY A 126 -1.82 -4.80 2.10
C GLY A 126 -3.24 -5.17 1.68
N LEU A 127 -4.20 -5.12 2.60
CA LEU A 127 -5.61 -5.35 2.29
C LEU A 127 -6.22 -4.27 1.39
N ILE A 128 -5.92 -2.99 1.63
CA ILE A 128 -6.34 -1.88 0.76
C ILE A 128 -5.86 -2.13 -0.67
N ARG A 129 -4.56 -2.41 -0.84
CA ARG A 129 -3.99 -2.73 -2.15
C ARG A 129 -4.64 -3.95 -2.79
N SER A 130 -4.93 -4.98 -1.99
CA SER A 130 -5.59 -6.19 -2.48
C SER A 130 -7.02 -5.94 -2.97
N TRP A 131 -7.77 -5.02 -2.37
CA TRP A 131 -9.11 -4.62 -2.85
C TRP A 131 -9.04 -3.87 -4.18
N ASP A 132 -8.10 -2.92 -4.33
CA ASP A 132 -7.87 -2.25 -5.62
C ASP A 132 -7.50 -3.26 -6.71
N TYR A 133 -6.57 -4.17 -6.41
CA TYR A 133 -6.15 -5.23 -7.33
C TYR A 133 -7.32 -6.15 -7.73
N ALA A 134 -8.15 -6.57 -6.78
CA ALA A 134 -9.32 -7.39 -7.04
C ALA A 134 -10.33 -6.67 -7.95
N GLY A 135 -10.57 -5.38 -7.74
CA GLY A 135 -11.45 -4.56 -8.58
C GLY A 135 -10.92 -4.43 -10.01
N ARG A 136 -9.62 -4.19 -10.18
CA ARG A 136 -8.96 -4.10 -11.49
C ARG A 136 -8.99 -5.45 -12.23
N MET A 137 -8.69 -6.54 -11.52
CA MET A 137 -8.73 -7.89 -12.06
C MET A 137 -10.14 -8.27 -12.53
N ALA A 138 -11.18 -7.96 -11.74
CA ALA A 138 -12.56 -8.25 -12.11
C ALA A 138 -12.96 -7.57 -13.43
N VAL A 139 -12.57 -6.30 -13.62
CA VAL A 139 -12.81 -5.57 -14.88
C VAL A 139 -12.00 -6.18 -16.02
N HIS A 140 -10.71 -6.43 -15.82
CA HIS A 140 -9.84 -7.05 -16.81
C HIS A 140 -10.41 -8.39 -17.31
N THR A 141 -10.73 -9.30 -16.40
CA THR A 141 -11.32 -10.61 -16.72
C THR A 141 -12.68 -10.50 -17.41
N ALA A 142 -13.50 -9.50 -17.05
CA ALA A 142 -14.80 -9.29 -17.70
C ALA A 142 -14.64 -8.78 -19.15
N ILE A 143 -13.67 -7.92 -19.41
CA ILE A 143 -13.31 -7.46 -20.76
C ILE A 143 -12.77 -8.62 -21.60
N GLU A 144 -11.80 -9.38 -21.09
CA GLU A 144 -11.21 -10.53 -21.80
C GLU A 144 -12.25 -11.58 -22.19
N ARG A 145 -13.29 -11.75 -21.37
CA ARG A 145 -14.40 -12.69 -21.61
C ARG A 145 -15.53 -12.09 -22.46
N GLY A 146 -15.34 -10.90 -23.03
CA GLY A 146 -16.32 -10.24 -23.89
C GLY A 146 -17.61 -9.82 -23.19
N ARG A 147 -17.61 -9.67 -21.85
CA ARG A 147 -18.79 -9.26 -21.07
C ARG A 147 -18.97 -7.74 -21.00
N ILE A 148 -17.94 -6.99 -21.38
CA ILE A 148 -17.92 -5.54 -21.41
C ILE A 148 -17.50 -5.14 -22.83
N GLY A 149 -18.41 -4.49 -23.56
CA GLY A 149 -18.10 -3.91 -24.86
C GLY A 149 -17.32 -2.60 -24.72
N ASP A 150 -16.72 -2.14 -25.83
CA ASP A 150 -15.89 -0.92 -25.81
C ASP A 150 -16.65 0.32 -25.35
N GLY A 151 -17.95 0.42 -25.67
CA GLY A 151 -18.82 1.53 -25.25
C GLY A 151 -19.08 1.60 -23.74
N ASP A 152 -18.90 0.50 -23.01
CA ASP A 152 -19.20 0.43 -21.57
C ASP A 152 -17.96 0.58 -20.67
N ARG A 153 -16.75 0.55 -21.26
CA ARG A 153 -15.48 0.49 -20.51
C ARG A 153 -15.33 1.65 -19.52
N GLU A 154 -15.63 2.87 -19.96
CA GLU A 154 -15.51 4.06 -19.10
C GLU A 154 -16.51 4.04 -17.94
N GLN A 155 -17.75 3.62 -18.21
CA GLN A 155 -18.77 3.49 -17.17
C GLN A 155 -18.39 2.42 -16.14
N VAL A 156 -17.84 1.29 -16.59
CA VAL A 156 -17.34 0.23 -15.69
C VAL A 156 -16.14 0.72 -14.87
N LYS A 157 -15.21 1.48 -15.46
CA LYS A 157 -14.09 2.08 -14.71
C LYS A 157 -14.59 2.96 -13.56
N VAL A 158 -15.64 3.76 -13.79
CA VAL A 158 -16.27 4.58 -12.75
C VAL A 158 -16.85 3.71 -11.63
N TRP A 159 -17.60 2.66 -11.97
CA TRP A 159 -18.19 1.75 -10.99
C TRP A 159 -17.13 0.97 -10.21
N ARG A 160 -16.07 0.51 -10.86
CA ARG A 160 -14.92 -0.12 -10.20
C ARG A 160 -14.32 0.80 -9.16
N ARG A 161 -14.03 2.05 -9.51
CA ARG A 161 -13.47 3.03 -8.54
C ARG A 161 -14.39 3.24 -7.34
N ARG A 162 -15.70 3.40 -7.57
CA ARG A 162 -16.70 3.54 -6.49
C ARG A 162 -16.75 2.32 -5.58
N TRP A 163 -16.72 1.12 -6.17
CA TRP A 163 -16.71 -0.13 -5.42
C TRP A 163 -15.43 -0.26 -4.58
N THR A 164 -14.25 -0.03 -5.18
CA THR A 164 -12.97 -0.07 -4.47
C THR A 164 -12.97 0.91 -3.28
N GLN A 165 -13.34 2.17 -3.50
CA GLN A 165 -13.44 3.17 -2.43
C GLN A 165 -14.39 2.75 -1.32
N ARG A 166 -15.55 2.15 -1.66
CA ARG A 166 -16.52 1.67 -0.67
C ARG A 166 -15.95 0.54 0.19
N MET A 167 -15.21 -0.40 -0.42
CA MET A 167 -14.58 -1.52 0.28
C MET A 167 -13.43 -1.06 1.17
N GLU A 168 -12.57 -0.18 0.66
CA GLU A 168 -11.46 0.40 1.43
C GLU A 168 -11.96 1.23 2.61
N THR A 169 -12.98 2.07 2.40
CA THR A 169 -13.60 2.85 3.48
C THR A 169 -14.20 1.93 4.55
N ALA A 170 -14.97 0.91 4.14
CA ALA A 170 -15.56 -0.03 5.08
C ALA A 170 -14.50 -0.81 5.88
N LEU A 171 -13.41 -1.21 5.22
CA LEU A 171 -12.27 -1.87 5.85
C LEU A 171 -11.60 -0.96 6.89
N VAL A 172 -11.25 0.27 6.50
CA VAL A 172 -10.55 1.22 7.36
C VAL A 172 -11.41 1.63 8.55
N ASP A 173 -12.69 1.94 8.33
CA ASP A 173 -13.62 2.32 9.39
C ASP A 173 -13.81 1.18 10.40
N ALA A 174 -14.05 -0.04 9.92
CA ALA A 174 -14.19 -1.21 10.79
C ALA A 174 -12.90 -1.52 11.55
N TYR A 175 -11.75 -1.39 10.90
CA TYR A 175 -10.45 -1.62 11.53
C TYR A 175 -10.17 -0.58 12.62
N PHE A 176 -10.33 0.72 12.31
CA PHE A 176 -10.11 1.81 13.26
C PHE A 176 -11.05 1.71 14.45
N ALA A 177 -12.33 1.40 14.25
CA ALA A 177 -13.27 1.16 15.33
C ALA A 177 -12.86 -0.05 16.19
N GLY A 178 -12.37 -1.13 15.56
CA GLY A 178 -11.97 -2.36 16.25
C GLY A 178 -10.70 -2.24 17.09
N VAL A 179 -9.79 -1.32 16.73
CA VAL A 179 -8.53 -1.09 17.47
C VAL A 179 -8.54 0.19 18.31
N ASP A 180 -9.66 0.92 18.34
CA ASP A 180 -9.77 2.15 19.11
C ASP A 180 -9.55 1.89 20.60
N GLY A 181 -8.84 2.80 21.27
CA GLY A 181 -8.44 2.63 22.66
C GLY A 181 -7.36 1.57 22.95
N ALA A 182 -6.97 0.72 21.99
CA ALA A 182 -5.90 -0.27 22.18
C ALA A 182 -4.49 0.36 22.25
N GLY A 183 -4.36 1.64 21.85
CA GLY A 183 -3.09 2.37 21.82
C GLY A 183 -2.07 1.75 20.85
N LEU A 184 -2.56 1.14 19.76
CA LEU A 184 -1.72 0.52 18.72
C LEU A 184 -1.44 1.48 17.55
N ILE A 185 -2.41 2.33 17.23
CA ILE A 185 -2.35 3.34 16.17
C ILE A 185 -2.54 4.74 16.78
N PRO A 186 -2.17 5.82 16.07
CA PRO A 186 -2.34 7.18 16.58
C PRO A 186 -3.80 7.49 16.95
N THR A 187 -4.02 8.26 18.00
CA THR A 187 -5.36 8.69 18.41
C THR A 187 -5.90 9.84 17.55
N ASP A 188 -5.03 10.70 17.02
CA ASP A 188 -5.42 11.73 16.07
C ASP A 188 -5.78 11.13 14.70
N ASP A 189 -6.94 11.52 14.16
CA ASP A 189 -7.44 11.00 12.89
C ASP A 189 -6.53 11.35 11.71
N ALA A 190 -5.94 12.55 11.72
CA ALA A 190 -5.02 12.95 10.68
C ALA A 190 -3.70 12.15 10.76
N ASP A 191 -3.19 11.89 11.97
CA ASP A 191 -1.97 11.11 12.16
C ASP A 191 -2.16 9.63 11.80
N ARG A 192 -3.27 8.99 12.17
CA ARG A 192 -3.53 7.60 11.79
C ARG A 192 -3.73 7.43 10.28
N ARG A 193 -4.38 8.39 9.62
CA ARG A 193 -4.52 8.40 8.14
C ARG A 193 -3.18 8.64 7.46
N LEU A 194 -2.40 9.61 7.94
CA LEU A 194 -1.07 9.88 7.39
C LEU A 194 -0.12 8.68 7.55
N LEU A 195 -0.21 7.97 8.68
CA LEU A 195 0.51 6.73 8.90
C LEU A 195 -0.02 5.57 8.05
N LEU A 196 -1.31 5.52 7.72
CA LEU A 196 -1.82 4.51 6.78
C LEU A 196 -1.33 4.77 5.36
N ASP A 197 -1.43 6.02 4.91
CA ASP A 197 -1.00 6.46 3.57
C ASP A 197 0.47 6.11 3.30
N ILE A 198 1.37 6.25 4.29
CA ILE A 198 2.78 5.92 4.07
C ILE A 198 2.97 4.42 3.79
N TYR A 199 2.22 3.55 4.47
CA TYR A 199 2.30 2.09 4.26
C TYR A 199 1.65 1.68 2.93
N VAL A 200 0.51 2.28 2.58
CA VAL A 200 -0.14 2.08 1.27
C VAL A 200 0.81 2.46 0.14
N LEU A 201 1.47 3.62 0.24
CA LEU A 201 2.41 4.08 -0.76
C LEU A 201 3.64 3.16 -0.87
N VAL A 202 4.21 2.72 0.24
CA VAL A 202 5.35 1.79 0.23
C VAL A 202 4.98 0.47 -0.45
N LYS A 203 3.78 -0.09 -0.16
CA LYS A 203 3.31 -1.33 -0.79
C LYS A 203 3.02 -1.12 -2.29
N ALA A 204 2.37 -0.02 -2.66
CA ALA A 204 2.10 0.31 -4.06
C ALA A 204 3.40 0.48 -4.87
N LEU A 205 4.41 1.16 -4.32
CA LEU A 205 5.73 1.30 -4.97
C LEU A 205 6.44 -0.05 -5.12
N TYR A 206 6.30 -0.95 -4.14
CA TYR A 206 6.78 -2.33 -4.24
C TYR A 206 6.09 -3.08 -5.38
N GLU A 207 4.76 -2.99 -5.47
CA GLU A 207 3.98 -3.60 -6.55
C GLU A 207 4.41 -3.08 -7.91
N VAL A 208 4.62 -1.76 -8.08
CA VAL A 208 5.15 -1.21 -9.34
C VAL A 208 6.45 -1.92 -9.75
N ARG A 209 7.43 -2.02 -8.85
CA ARG A 209 8.71 -2.68 -9.15
C ARG A 209 8.53 -4.17 -9.43
N TYR A 210 7.66 -4.83 -8.68
CA TYR A 210 7.36 -6.25 -8.87
C TYR A 210 6.72 -6.50 -10.24
N GLU A 211 5.70 -5.74 -10.63
CA GLU A 211 5.03 -5.92 -11.92
C GLU A 211 5.95 -5.55 -13.09
N LEU A 212 6.73 -4.46 -13.01
CA LEU A 212 7.72 -4.13 -14.03
C LEU A 212 8.75 -5.26 -14.25
N SER A 213 9.05 -6.05 -13.22
CA SER A 213 10.04 -7.14 -13.31
C SER A 213 9.42 -8.46 -13.78
N ASN A 214 8.15 -8.72 -13.46
CA ASN A 214 7.53 -10.04 -13.65
C ASN A 214 6.39 -10.04 -14.68
N ARG A 215 5.57 -8.98 -14.70
CA ARG A 215 4.37 -8.84 -15.55
C ARG A 215 4.20 -7.38 -15.99
N PRO A 216 5.04 -6.85 -16.91
CA PRO A 216 5.05 -5.42 -17.24
C PRO A 216 3.69 -4.87 -17.68
N ALA A 217 2.86 -5.68 -18.35
CA ALA A 217 1.50 -5.31 -18.77
C ALA A 217 0.55 -4.97 -17.60
N TRP A 218 0.89 -5.32 -16.36
CA TRP A 218 0.10 -5.02 -15.17
C TRP A 218 0.64 -3.82 -14.40
N ALA A 219 1.78 -3.26 -14.79
CA ALA A 219 2.43 -2.15 -14.08
C ALA A 219 1.58 -0.87 -14.06
N SER A 220 0.70 -0.66 -15.05
CA SER A 220 -0.27 0.44 -15.09
C SER A 220 -1.20 0.47 -13.87
N TRP A 221 -1.49 -0.69 -13.26
CA TRP A 221 -2.39 -0.78 -12.12
C TRP A 221 -1.82 -0.18 -10.82
N PRO A 222 -0.66 -0.64 -10.30
CA PRO A 222 -0.05 -0.03 -9.13
C PRO A 222 0.47 1.38 -9.42
N LEU A 223 0.84 1.71 -10.67
CA LEU A 223 1.21 3.09 -11.04
C LEU A 223 0.03 4.05 -10.87
N ALA A 224 -1.13 3.72 -11.41
CA ALA A 224 -2.34 4.52 -11.23
C ALA A 224 -2.69 4.70 -9.74
N ALA A 225 -2.52 3.65 -8.92
CA ALA A 225 -2.75 3.76 -7.49
C ALA A 225 -1.76 4.72 -6.80
N VAL A 226 -0.49 4.74 -7.21
CA VAL A 226 0.50 5.72 -6.72
C VAL A 226 0.14 7.13 -7.17
N SER A 227 -0.28 7.31 -8.43
CA SER A 227 -0.71 8.59 -8.99
C SER A 227 -1.90 9.19 -8.25
N GLU A 228 -2.88 8.37 -7.86
CA GLU A 228 -4.05 8.79 -7.06
C GLU A 228 -3.66 9.33 -5.67
N MET A 229 -2.44 9.06 -5.19
CA MET A 229 -1.92 9.59 -3.93
C MET A 229 -1.20 10.93 -4.08
N PHE A 230 -1.04 11.47 -5.30
CA PHE A 230 -0.48 12.81 -5.47
C PHE A 230 -1.46 13.89 -5.02
N PRO A 231 -0.96 15.00 -4.46
CA PRO A 231 -1.81 16.16 -4.26
C PRO A 231 -2.34 16.64 -5.63
N PRO A 232 -3.59 17.15 -5.69
CA PRO A 232 -4.12 17.72 -6.91
C PRO A 232 -3.17 18.82 -7.43
N PRO A 233 -3.04 18.97 -8.76
CA PRO A 233 -2.15 20.00 -9.31
C PRO A 233 -2.54 21.37 -8.77
N VAL A 234 -1.55 22.13 -8.33
CA VAL A 234 -1.74 23.53 -7.90
C VAL A 234 -2.22 24.31 -9.12
N THR A 235 -3.52 24.63 -9.14
CA THR A 235 -4.10 25.50 -10.16
C THR A 235 -3.52 26.90 -9.92
N LYS A 236 -2.70 27.38 -10.86
CA LYS A 236 -2.24 28.77 -10.89
C LYS A 236 -3.34 29.68 -11.42
#